data_AF-A0A1I7GCU0-F1
#
_entry.id   AF-A0A1I7GCU0-F1
#
_cell.length_a   1.000
_cell.length_b   1.000
_cell.length_c   1.000
_cell.angle_alpha   90.00
_cell.angle_beta   90.00
_cell.angle_gamma   90.00
#
_symmetry.space_group_name_H-M   'P 1'
#
loop_
_entity.id
_entity.type
_entity.pdbx_description
1 polymer ?
#
loop_
_entity_poly.entity_id
_entity_poly.type
_entity_poly.pdbx_seq_one_letter_code
_entity_poly.pdbx_strand_id
1 'polypeptide(L)'
;MAMRKTEDEVFPNAAGIDIGASSHWVAVPRHAANDPVREFGAMTDDLNAMANWLLACGVDAVASESTGVYWIPVYEVLESRGL
;
A
#
# COMPACT_ATOMS: atom_id res chain seq x y z
N MET A 1 -22.30 -12.16 26.46
CA MET A 1 -21.64 -11.31 25.44
C MET A 1 -20.15 -11.56 25.53
N ALA A 2 -19.52 -12.03 24.46
CA ALA A 2 -18.06 -12.19 24.44
C ALA A 2 -17.41 -10.81 24.32
N MET A 3 -16.56 -10.45 25.28
CA MET A 3 -15.74 -9.25 25.21
C MET A 3 -14.75 -9.42 24.05
N ARG A 4 -14.86 -8.57 23.03
CA ARG A 4 -13.87 -8.50 21.95
C ARG A 4 -12.54 -8.11 22.60
N LYS A 5 -11.52 -8.97 22.51
CA LYS A 5 -10.17 -8.60 22.91
C LYS A 5 -9.77 -7.39 22.08
N THR A 6 -9.40 -6.30 22.74
CA THR A 6 -8.69 -5.21 22.09
C THR A 6 -7.28 -5.71 21.86
N GLU A 7 -6.98 -6.09 20.62
CA GLU A 7 -5.62 -6.40 20.19
C GLU A 7 -4.96 -5.06 19.86
N ASP A 8 -3.81 -4.78 20.47
CA ASP A 8 -3.01 -3.60 20.13
C ASP A 8 -2.58 -3.69 18.66
N GLU A 9 -2.88 -2.64 17.89
CA GLU A 9 -2.55 -2.58 16.47
C GLU A 9 -1.03 -2.36 16.32
N VAL A 10 -0.33 -3.33 15.75
CA VAL A 10 1.15 -3.34 15.66
C VAL A 10 1.67 -2.46 14.51
N PHE A 11 0.89 -2.30 13.44
CA PHE A 11 1.20 -1.47 12.27
C PHE A 11 0.00 -0.57 11.91
N PRO A 12 -0.25 0.50 12.68
CA PRO A 12 -1.46 1.33 12.52
C PRO A 12 -1.50 2.08 11.18
N ASN A 13 -0.34 2.28 10.54
CA ASN A 13 -0.22 2.97 9.25
C ASN A 13 0.11 2.01 8.08
N ALA A 14 -0.10 0.70 8.24
CA ALA A 14 0.22 -0.24 7.17
C ALA A 14 -0.69 -0.09 5.95
N ALA A 15 -0.10 -0.16 4.76
CA ALA A 15 -0.81 -0.31 3.50
C ALA A 15 -0.72 -1.73 2.94
N GLY A 16 -1.71 -2.13 2.17
CA GLY A 16 -1.71 -3.37 1.40
C GLY A 16 -1.73 -3.08 -0.10
N ILE A 17 -0.95 -3.83 -0.89
CA ILE A 17 -0.92 -3.73 -2.35
C ILE A 17 -1.19 -5.10 -2.97
N ASP A 18 -2.21 -5.20 -3.82
CA ASP A 18 -2.44 -6.30 -4.76
C ASP A 18 -1.84 -5.90 -6.13
N ILE A 19 -0.79 -6.61 -6.54
CA ILE A 19 0.03 -6.27 -7.70
C ILE A 19 -0.37 -7.13 -8.91
N GLY A 20 -1.00 -6.49 -9.89
CA GLY A 20 -1.31 -7.05 -11.19
C GLY A 20 -0.34 -6.64 -12.30
N ALA A 21 -0.44 -7.31 -13.45
CA ALA A 21 0.38 -7.01 -14.62
C ALA A 21 0.08 -5.64 -15.27
N SER A 22 -1.12 -5.10 -15.04
CA SER A 22 -1.60 -3.86 -15.69
C SER A 22 -2.01 -2.79 -14.69
N SER A 23 -2.42 -3.19 -13.48
CA SER A 23 -2.80 -2.28 -12.42
C SER A 23 -2.51 -2.84 -11.03
N HIS A 24 -2.43 -1.93 -10.07
CA HIS A 24 -2.11 -2.16 -8.67
C HIS A 24 -3.25 -1.62 -7.82
N TRP A 25 -3.85 -2.46 -6.98
CA TRP A 25 -4.88 -2.05 -6.04
C TRP A 25 -4.24 -1.83 -4.67
N VAL A 26 -4.34 -0.61 -4.15
CA VAL A 26 -3.66 -0.17 -2.94
C VAL A 26 -4.68 0.25 -1.90
N ALA A 27 -4.59 -0.33 -0.70
CA ALA A 27 -5.42 0.01 0.45
C ALA A 27 -4.58 0.64 1.57
N VAL A 28 -5.07 1.72 2.16
CA VAL A 28 -4.51 2.38 3.35
C VAL A 28 -5.52 2.33 4.51
N PRO A 29 -5.12 2.62 5.76
CA PRO A 29 -6.06 2.68 6.88
C PRO A 29 -7.16 3.71 6.63
N ARG A 30 -8.38 3.43 7.11
CA ARG A 30 -9.55 4.30 6.88
C ARG A 30 -9.39 5.74 7.36
N HIS A 31 -8.51 5.97 8.34
CA HIS A 31 -8.25 7.30 8.88
C HIS A 31 -7.24 8.10 8.03
N ALA A 32 -6.49 7.44 7.15
CA ALA A 32 -5.44 8.05 6.35
C ALA A 32 -5.95 8.76 5.09
N ALA A 33 -7.13 8.38 4.57
CA ALA A 33 -7.73 9.00 3.39
C ALA A 33 -9.26 8.85 3.35
N ASN A 34 -9.95 9.83 2.76
CA ASN A 34 -11.40 9.76 2.48
C ASN A 34 -11.76 8.60 1.53
N ASP A 35 -10.89 8.34 0.56
CA ASP A 35 -10.96 7.19 -0.32
C ASP A 35 -9.73 6.30 -0.07
N PRO A 36 -9.87 5.28 0.80
CA PRO A 36 -8.75 4.50 1.32
C PRO A 36 -8.31 3.38 0.37
N VAL A 37 -8.97 3.18 -0.77
CA VAL A 37 -8.59 2.17 -1.76
C VAL A 37 -8.46 2.85 -3.12
N ARG A 38 -7.34 2.66 -3.81
CA ARG A 38 -7.10 3.28 -5.13
C ARG A 38 -6.41 2.31 -6.08
N GLU A 39 -6.72 2.48 -7.36
CA GLU A 39 -6.03 1.79 -8.45
C GLU A 39 -4.92 2.69 -9.01
N PHE A 40 -3.76 2.11 -9.27
CA PHE A 40 -2.65 2.73 -9.98
C PHE A 40 -2.25 1.88 -11.19
N GLY A 41 -1.78 2.52 -12.26
CA GLY A 41 -1.21 1.82 -13.40
C GLY A 41 0.15 1.17 -13.10
N ALA A 42 0.71 0.50 -14.10
CA ALA A 42 2.01 -0.18 -14.01
C ALA A 42 3.19 0.56 -14.65
N MET A 43 2.95 1.77 -15.17
CA MET A 43 4.01 2.58 -15.76
C MET A 43 4.74 3.39 -14.68
N THR A 44 5.97 3.81 -14.97
CA THR A 44 6.85 4.49 -14.00
C THR A 44 6.21 5.71 -13.34
N ASP A 45 5.43 6.50 -14.07
CA ASP A 45 4.74 7.67 -13.51
C ASP A 45 3.65 7.25 -12.50
N ASP A 46 2.92 6.16 -12.78
CA ASP A 46 1.91 5.62 -11.88
C ASP A 46 2.53 5.05 -10.60
N LEU A 47 3.67 4.35 -10.71
CA LEU A 47 4.40 3.82 -9.55
C LEU A 47 4.91 4.95 -8.65
N ASN A 48 5.40 6.04 -9.24
CA ASN A 48 5.79 7.23 -8.47
C ASN A 48 4.58 7.92 -7.84
N ALA A 49 3.44 8.02 -8.55
CA ALA A 49 2.20 8.56 -8.00
C ALA A 49 1.69 7.72 -6.82
N MET A 50 1.79 6.39 -6.92
CA MET A 50 1.45 5.45 -5.85
C MET A 50 2.33 5.69 -4.61
N ALA A 51 3.65 5.75 -4.77
CA ALA A 51 4.57 5.99 -3.66
C ALA A 51 4.34 7.36 -2.99
N ASN A 52 4.15 8.41 -3.79
CA ASN A 52 3.82 9.75 -3.27
C ASN A 52 2.51 9.75 -2.49
N TRP A 53 1.51 9.01 -2.96
CA TRP A 53 0.24 8.89 -2.27
C TRP A 53 0.35 8.13 -0.94
N LEU A 54 1.09 7.01 -0.91
CA LEU A 54 1.36 6.26 0.32
C LEU A 54 2.04 7.13 1.38
N LEU A 55 3.06 7.90 0.99
CA LEU A 55 3.72 8.85 1.89
C LEU A 55 2.77 9.94 2.39
N ALA A 56 1.91 10.49 1.53
CA ALA A 56 0.92 11.50 1.91
C ALA A 56 -0.13 10.95 2.89
N CYS A 57 -0.41 9.64 2.83
CA CYS A 57 -1.25 8.92 3.78
C CYS A 57 -0.54 8.61 5.12
N GLY A 58 0.76 8.91 5.24
CA GLY A 58 1.54 8.60 6.44
C GLY A 58 1.87 7.12 6.61
N VAL A 59 1.87 6.35 5.51
CA VAL A 59 2.21 4.93 5.53
C VAL A 59 3.68 4.74 5.92
N ASP A 60 3.94 3.76 6.79
CA ASP A 60 5.29 3.40 7.28
C ASP A 60 5.62 1.91 7.12
N ALA A 61 4.66 1.11 6.66
CA ALA A 61 4.82 -0.31 6.36
C ALA A 61 3.94 -0.70 5.19
N VAL A 62 4.46 -1.49 4.25
CA VAL A 62 3.69 -1.98 3.10
C VAL A 62 3.74 -3.50 3.04
N ALA A 63 2.56 -4.11 2.99
CA ALA A 63 2.41 -5.52 2.63
C ALA A 63 2.06 -5.63 1.14
N SER A 64 2.78 -6.46 0.40
CA SER A 64 2.58 -6.66 -1.03
C SER A 64 2.20 -8.11 -1.34
N GLU A 65 1.18 -8.30 -2.16
CA GLU A 65 0.80 -9.58 -2.78
C GLU A 65 1.10 -9.50 -4.28
N SER A 66 1.75 -10.54 -4.82
CA SER A 66 2.01 -10.70 -6.24
C SER A 66 2.21 -12.17 -6.54
N THR A 67 1.58 -12.67 -7.60
CA THR A 67 1.81 -14.03 -8.13
C THR A 67 2.91 -14.09 -9.19
N GLY A 68 3.35 -12.94 -9.72
CA GLY A 68 4.37 -12.82 -10.78
C GLY A 68 5.52 -11.89 -10.41
N VAL A 69 6.31 -11.46 -11.40
CA VAL A 69 7.52 -10.60 -11.20
C VAL A 69 7.22 -9.11 -11.09
N TYR A 70 5.97 -8.69 -11.24
CA TYR A 70 5.59 -7.28 -11.28
C TYR A 70 5.81 -6.54 -9.95
N TRP A 71 6.05 -7.27 -8.84
CA TRP A 71 6.43 -6.67 -7.56
C TRP A 71 7.81 -6.01 -7.59
N ILE A 72 8.72 -6.43 -8.46
CA ILE A 72 10.11 -5.92 -8.50
C ILE A 72 10.13 -4.39 -8.71
N PRO A 73 9.52 -3.83 -9.78
CA PRO A 73 9.52 -2.38 -9.98
C PRO A 73 8.73 -1.63 -8.89
N VAL A 74 7.71 -2.24 -8.29
CA VAL A 74 7.00 -1.64 -7.15
C VAL A 74 7.92 -1.54 -5.94
N TYR A 75 8.60 -2.63 -5.59
CA TYR A 75 9.56 -2.69 -4.49
C TYR A 75 10.70 -1.68 -4.67
N GLU A 76 11.32 -1.64 -5.85
CA GLU A 76 12.42 -0.69 -6.13
C GLU A 76 11.99 0.77 -5.94
N VAL A 77 10.78 1.12 -6.38
CA VAL A 77 10.25 2.49 -6.19
C VAL A 77 9.95 2.76 -4.72
N LEU A 78 9.29 1.86 -4.00
CA LEU A 78 8.95 2.04 -2.58
C LEU A 78 10.21 2.10 -1.70
N GLU A 79 11.16 1.19 -1.90
CA GLU A 79 12.42 1.14 -1.16
C GLU A 79 13.22 2.44 -1.35
N SER A 80 13.25 3.00 -2.58
CA SER A 80 13.91 4.29 -2.87
C SER A 80 13.29 5.49 -2.12
N ARG A 81 12.06 5.32 -1.61
CA ARG A 81 11.31 6.33 -0.83
C ARG A 81 11.29 6.02 0.66
N GLY A 82 11.92 4.92 1.10
CA GLY A 82 11.94 4.47 2.49
C GLY A 82 10.66 3.75 2.93
N LEU A 83 9.91 3.17 1.99
CA LEU A 83 8.73 2.33 2.21
C LEU A 83 9.02 0.85 1.93
#